data_AF-A0A7C4WBN2-F1
#
_entry.id   AF-A0A7C4WBN2-F1
#
_cell.length_a   1.000
_cell.length_b   1.000
_cell.length_c   1.000
_cell.angle_alpha   90.00
_cell.angle_beta   90.00
_cell.angle_gamma   90.00
#
_symmetry.space_group_name_H-M   'P 1'
#
loop_
_entity.id
_entity.type
_entity.pdbx_description
1 polymer ?
#
loop_
_entity_poly.entity_id
_entity_poly.type
_entity_poly.pdbx_seq_one_letter_code
_entity_poly.pdbx_strand_id
1 'polypeptide(L)'
;MDLAFYTVATAAVAAELAYGAWLLNNPSPQLKSKGYEVMYSALESCASGILLAAVLVGAPSLLELFGIAYLPPSSAAGLYLAARDRYVTYIMDLSNVARDLTLTGVLSPLATTWYAASGLANIFSNFLVALSSALVVASRFCQLFGAPLVSLGVVLTGISRFRRLGPALAVGVACLELFTGAAAPYFFENAARLKFKYLGVPLSGIAQYFAGAVNEVVEDAKAMGEFSAWISLSLGVAAAVSAGASAAAGGLPESLISRLRL
;
A
#
# COMPACT_ATOMS: atom_id res chain seq x y z
N MET A 1 8.38 -14.57 -4.40
CA MET A 1 9.46 -13.59 -4.64
C MET A 1 10.66 -14.33 -5.19
N ASP A 2 11.28 -13.82 -6.25
CA ASP A 2 12.52 -14.39 -6.79
C ASP A 2 13.70 -14.03 -5.87
N LEU A 3 14.34 -15.05 -5.28
CA LEU A 3 15.57 -14.92 -4.49
C LEU A 3 16.72 -14.25 -5.28
N ALA A 4 16.61 -14.19 -6.61
CA ALA A 4 17.56 -13.55 -7.50
C ALA A 4 17.84 -12.08 -7.14
N PHE A 5 16.91 -11.36 -6.51
CA PHE A 5 17.12 -9.94 -6.16
C PHE A 5 17.91 -9.72 -4.87
N TYR A 6 18.00 -10.72 -3.99
CA TYR A 6 18.91 -10.68 -2.84
C TYR A 6 20.38 -10.90 -3.25
N THR A 7 20.63 -11.36 -4.48
CA THR A 7 22.01 -11.58 -4.97
C THR A 7 22.83 -10.30 -4.93
N VAL A 8 22.22 -9.14 -5.20
CA VAL A 8 22.87 -7.82 -5.16
C VAL A 8 23.25 -7.46 -3.72
N ALA A 9 22.34 -7.66 -2.76
CA ALA A 9 22.65 -7.47 -1.34
C ALA A 9 23.76 -8.42 -0.88
N THR A 10 23.70 -9.71 -1.25
CA THR A 10 24.74 -10.68 -0.88
C THR A 10 26.09 -10.40 -1.54
N ALA A 11 26.11 -9.91 -2.78
CA ALA A 11 27.32 -9.54 -3.49
C ALA A 11 27.94 -8.27 -2.89
N ALA A 12 27.12 -7.29 -2.51
CA ALA A 12 27.57 -6.08 -1.81
C ALA A 12 28.16 -6.42 -0.44
N VAL A 13 27.49 -7.27 0.35
CA VAL A 13 27.99 -7.73 1.65
C VAL A 13 29.29 -8.53 1.50
N ALA A 14 29.39 -9.40 0.48
CA ALA A 14 30.62 -10.15 0.19
C ALA A 14 31.78 -9.22 -0.20
N ALA A 15 31.52 -8.17 -0.97
CA ALA A 15 32.52 -7.17 -1.33
C ALA A 15 32.99 -6.35 -0.12
N GLU A 16 32.09 -5.96 0.78
CA GLU A 16 32.43 -5.27 2.03
C GLU A 16 33.25 -6.16 2.98
N LEU A 17 32.91 -7.46 3.07
CA LEU A 17 33.68 -8.42 3.85
C LEU A 17 35.08 -8.64 3.27
N ALA A 18 35.21 -8.74 1.94
CA ALA A 18 36.51 -8.86 1.28
C ALA A 18 37.37 -7.61 1.48
N TYR A 19 36.76 -6.42 1.41
CA TYR A 19 37.45 -5.15 1.67
C TYR A 19 37.87 -5.01 3.14
N GLY A 20 37.02 -5.42 4.09
CA GLY A 20 37.36 -5.49 5.51
C GLY A 20 38.51 -6.47 5.80
N ALA A 21 38.49 -7.65 5.18
CA ALA A 21 39.58 -8.62 5.29
C ALA A 21 40.91 -8.10 4.71
N TRP A 22 40.86 -7.37 3.60
CA TRP A 22 42.04 -6.70 3.04
C TRP A 22 42.59 -5.60 3.97
N LEU A 23 41.71 -4.80 4.58
CA LEU A 23 42.08 -3.79 5.56
C LEU A 23 42.76 -4.39 6.81
N LEU A 24 42.32 -5.57 7.26
CA LEU A 24 42.91 -6.28 8.41
C LEU A 24 44.34 -6.79 8.14
N ASN A 25 44.68 -7.05 6.88
CA ASN A 25 46.00 -7.51 6.49
C ASN A 25 47.05 -6.37 6.44
N ASN A 26 46.63 -5.12 6.64
CA ASN A 26 47.54 -3.98 6.68
C ASN A 26 48.20 -3.84 8.08
N PRO A 27 49.48 -3.40 8.15
CA PRO A 27 50.23 -3.32 9.39
C PRO A 27 49.80 -2.19 10.32
N SER A 28 49.03 -1.20 9.86
CA SER A 28 48.68 -0.05 10.70
C SER A 28 47.48 -0.36 11.63
N PRO A 29 47.56 0.00 12.92
CA PRO A 29 46.50 -0.28 13.89
C PRO A 29 45.19 0.49 13.59
N GLN A 30 45.28 1.66 12.95
CA GLN A 30 44.12 2.46 12.53
C GLN A 30 43.37 1.85 11.34
N LEU A 31 44.06 1.16 10.42
CA LEU A 31 43.39 0.45 9.32
C LEU A 31 42.75 -0.85 9.81
N LYS A 32 43.36 -1.53 10.79
CA LYS A 32 42.77 -2.72 11.42
C LYS A 32 41.47 -2.43 12.14
N SER A 33 41.40 -1.35 12.96
CA SER A 33 40.15 -0.98 13.63
C SER A 33 39.04 -0.63 12.64
N LYS A 34 39.39 0.06 11.54
CA LYS A 34 38.48 0.37 10.45
C LYS A 34 38.01 -0.89 9.70
N GLY A 35 38.88 -1.88 9.53
CA GLY A 35 38.54 -3.19 8.96
C GLY A 35 37.50 -3.94 9.80
N TYR A 36 37.65 -3.96 11.12
CA TYR A 36 36.65 -4.56 12.03
C TYR A 36 35.31 -3.81 11.98
N GLU A 37 35.31 -2.48 11.92
CA GLU A 37 34.08 -1.68 11.84
C GLU A 37 33.31 -1.93 10.53
N VAL A 38 34.01 -2.12 9.42
CA VAL A 38 33.43 -2.48 8.12
C VAL A 38 32.86 -3.91 8.13
N MET A 39 33.61 -4.89 8.64
CA MET A 39 33.11 -6.28 8.73
C MET A 39 31.90 -6.40 9.64
N TYR A 40 31.87 -5.68 10.76
CA TYR A 40 30.74 -5.69 11.68
C TYR A 40 29.50 -5.02 11.07
N SER A 41 29.68 -3.91 10.36
CA SER A 41 28.57 -3.23 9.66
C SER A 41 28.00 -4.07 8.51
N ALA A 42 28.84 -4.85 7.83
CA ALA A 42 28.41 -5.82 6.82
C ALA A 42 27.64 -7.01 7.43
N LEU A 43 28.01 -7.45 8.64
CA LEU A 43 27.26 -8.47 9.38
C LEU A 43 25.90 -7.97 9.86
N GLU A 44 25.81 -6.73 10.36
CA GLU A 44 24.55 -6.09 10.73
C GLU A 44 23.60 -5.92 9.53
N SER A 45 24.13 -5.52 8.37
CA SER A 45 23.33 -5.41 7.15
C SER A 45 22.84 -6.78 6.67
N CYS A 46 23.66 -7.82 6.81
CA CYS A 46 23.26 -9.20 6.50
C CYS A 46 22.17 -9.70 7.46
N ALA A 47 22.32 -9.48 8.77
CA ALA A 47 21.35 -9.88 9.78
C ALA A 47 20.01 -9.15 9.61
N SER A 48 20.04 -7.83 9.38
CA SER A 48 18.84 -7.04 9.11
C SER A 48 18.17 -7.43 7.78
N GLY A 49 18.95 -7.75 6.75
CA GLY A 49 18.46 -8.29 5.49
C GLY A 49 17.74 -9.63 5.64
N ILE A 50 18.30 -10.55 6.43
CA ILE A 50 17.68 -11.85 6.73
C ILE A 50 16.39 -11.67 7.53
N LEU A 51 16.39 -10.82 8.54
CA LEU A 51 15.21 -10.53 9.35
C LEU A 51 14.08 -9.93 8.50
N LEU A 52 14.41 -9.00 7.60
CA LEU A 52 13.44 -8.34 6.74
C LEU A 52 12.91 -9.28 5.64
N ALA A 53 13.77 -10.17 5.11
CA ALA A 53 13.35 -11.26 4.24
C ALA A 53 12.41 -12.25 4.96
N ALA A 54 12.74 -12.62 6.21
CA ALA A 54 11.91 -13.50 7.02
C ALA A 54 10.54 -12.86 7.34
N VAL A 55 10.51 -11.55 7.60
CA VAL A 55 9.25 -10.81 7.78
C VAL A 55 8.46 -10.76 6.48
N LEU A 56 9.07 -10.48 5.33
CA LEU A 56 8.36 -10.44 4.04
C LEU A 56 7.81 -11.80 3.61
N VAL A 57 8.57 -12.87 3.84
CA VAL A 57 8.14 -14.25 3.52
C VAL A 57 7.10 -14.76 4.53
N GLY A 58 7.24 -14.40 5.82
CA GLY A 58 6.34 -14.84 6.88
C GLY A 58 5.10 -13.97 7.10
N ALA A 59 5.11 -12.71 6.63
CA ALA A 59 3.98 -11.78 6.80
C ALA A 59 2.69 -12.26 6.13
N PRO A 60 2.70 -12.84 4.91
CA PRO A 60 1.50 -13.44 4.33
C PRO A 60 0.89 -14.53 5.22
N SER A 61 1.72 -15.44 5.75
CA SER A 61 1.28 -16.51 6.67
C SER A 61 0.75 -15.96 7.99
N LEU A 62 1.33 -14.88 8.51
CA LEU A 62 0.84 -14.20 9.70
C LEU A 62 -0.49 -13.50 9.46
N LEU A 63 -0.68 -12.87 8.29
CA LEU A 63 -1.94 -12.23 7.92
C LEU A 63 -3.06 -13.27 7.77
N GLU A 64 -2.76 -14.44 7.21
CA GLU A 64 -3.71 -15.56 7.12
C GLU A 64 -4.20 -16.04 8.50
N LEU A 65 -3.34 -16.05 9.52
CA LEU A 65 -3.73 -16.39 10.90
C LEU A 65 -4.76 -15.40 11.48
N PHE A 66 -4.75 -14.15 11.03
CA PHE A 66 -5.74 -13.13 11.37
C PHE A 66 -6.93 -13.08 10.38
N GLY A 67 -7.01 -14.02 9.45
CA GLY A 67 -8.07 -14.07 8.43
C GLY A 67 -7.95 -12.99 7.36
N ILE A 68 -6.78 -12.38 7.19
CA ILE A 68 -6.54 -11.33 6.18
C ILE A 68 -5.92 -11.99 4.95
N ALA A 69 -6.65 -11.98 3.84
CA ALA A 69 -6.17 -12.49 2.57
C ALA A 69 -5.10 -11.55 1.98
N TYR A 70 -3.90 -12.07 1.75
CA TYR A 70 -2.83 -11.35 1.06
C TYR A 70 -2.76 -11.79 -0.41
N LEU A 71 -2.72 -10.80 -1.32
CA LEU A 71 -2.46 -11.03 -2.74
C LEU A 71 -1.12 -10.45 -3.16
N PRO A 72 -0.39 -11.11 -4.07
CA PRO A 72 0.81 -10.54 -4.65
C PRO A 72 0.49 -9.25 -5.42
N PRO A 73 1.47 -8.32 -5.55
CA PRO A 73 1.24 -6.99 -6.13
C PRO A 73 0.60 -6.97 -7.53
N SER A 74 0.91 -7.96 -8.36
CA SER A 74 0.33 -8.10 -9.70
C SER A 74 -1.17 -8.38 -9.66
N SER A 75 -1.60 -9.31 -8.82
CA SER A 75 -3.02 -9.65 -8.63
C SER A 75 -3.78 -8.54 -7.91
N ALA A 76 -3.14 -7.89 -6.93
CA ALA A 76 -3.70 -6.74 -6.22
C ALA A 76 -4.02 -5.58 -7.17
N ALA A 77 -3.11 -5.24 -8.08
CA ALA A 77 -3.32 -4.19 -9.07
C ALA A 77 -4.54 -4.47 -9.98
N GLY A 78 -4.78 -5.73 -10.34
CA GLY A 78 -5.95 -6.13 -11.13
C GLY A 78 -7.27 -5.87 -10.40
N LEU A 79 -7.33 -6.21 -9.11
CA LEU A 79 -8.53 -5.98 -8.28
C LEU A 79 -8.81 -4.48 -8.07
N TYR A 80 -7.77 -3.68 -7.83
CA TYR A 80 -7.96 -2.23 -7.72
C TYR A 80 -8.46 -1.59 -9.01
N LEU A 81 -7.99 -2.06 -10.18
CA LEU A 81 -8.50 -1.60 -11.48
C LEU A 81 -9.98 -1.97 -11.66
N ALA A 82 -10.35 -3.21 -11.35
CA ALA A 82 -11.74 -3.65 -11.44
C ALA A 82 -12.66 -2.85 -10.49
N ALA A 83 -12.22 -2.61 -9.25
CA ALA A 83 -12.95 -1.78 -8.29
C ALA A 83 -13.10 -0.33 -8.79
N ARG A 84 -12.01 0.28 -9.28
CA ARG A 84 -12.02 1.62 -9.88
C ARG A 84 -13.04 1.72 -11.00
N ASP A 85 -13.00 0.79 -11.94
CA ASP A 85 -13.88 0.81 -13.12
C ASP A 85 -15.36 0.67 -12.72
N ARG A 86 -15.66 -0.11 -11.68
CA ARG A 86 -17.00 -0.21 -11.10
C ARG A 86 -17.44 1.09 -10.42
N TYR A 87 -16.58 1.77 -9.66
CA TYR A 87 -16.89 3.09 -9.08
C TYR A 87 -17.10 4.16 -10.16
N VAL A 88 -16.28 4.17 -11.22
CA VAL A 88 -16.47 5.06 -12.36
C VAL A 88 -17.82 4.80 -13.03
N THR A 89 -18.15 3.53 -13.27
CA THR A 89 -19.46 3.14 -13.82
C THR A 89 -20.60 3.62 -12.93
N TYR A 90 -20.46 3.50 -11.62
CA TYR A 90 -21.44 3.98 -10.66
C TYR A 90 -21.66 5.51 -10.75
N ILE A 91 -20.59 6.30 -10.84
CA ILE A 91 -20.68 7.75 -11.04
C ILE A 91 -21.39 8.09 -12.37
N MET A 92 -21.10 7.34 -13.43
CA MET A 92 -21.76 7.49 -14.73
C MET A 92 -23.26 7.17 -14.64
N ASP A 93 -23.64 6.12 -13.90
CA ASP A 93 -25.03 5.76 -13.67
C ASP A 93 -25.79 6.87 -12.92
N LEU A 94 -25.19 7.45 -11.88
CA LEU A 94 -25.76 8.60 -11.17
C LEU A 94 -25.97 9.80 -12.11
N SER A 95 -25.00 10.06 -12.98
CA SER A 95 -25.01 11.17 -13.93
C SER A 95 -26.07 10.95 -15.03
N ASN A 96 -26.24 9.71 -15.48
CA ASN A 96 -27.24 9.34 -16.48
C ASN A 96 -28.67 9.54 -15.96
N VAL A 97 -28.96 9.19 -14.70
CA VAL A 97 -30.26 9.52 -14.07
C VAL A 97 -30.49 11.02 -14.07
N ALA A 98 -29.51 11.80 -13.63
CA ALA A 98 -29.64 13.25 -13.55
C ALA A 98 -29.89 13.89 -14.93
N ARG A 99 -29.18 13.40 -15.96
CA ARG A 99 -29.38 13.81 -17.35
C ARG A 99 -30.80 13.50 -17.82
N ASP A 100 -31.30 12.30 -17.58
CA ASP A 100 -32.62 11.92 -18.06
C ASP A 100 -33.75 12.66 -17.33
N LEU A 101 -33.60 12.89 -16.02
CA LEU A 101 -34.55 13.69 -15.25
C LEU A 101 -34.60 15.16 -15.71
N THR A 102 -33.46 15.73 -16.11
CA THR A 102 -33.39 17.11 -16.62
C THR A 102 -33.90 17.23 -18.05
N LEU A 103 -33.64 16.25 -18.92
CA LEU A 103 -34.14 16.23 -20.30
C LEU A 103 -35.67 16.05 -20.36
N THR A 104 -36.25 15.36 -19.39
CA THR A 104 -37.69 15.17 -19.32
C THR A 104 -38.31 16.34 -18.55
N GLY A 105 -38.70 17.43 -19.24
CA GLY A 105 -39.05 18.71 -18.60
C GLY A 105 -40.02 18.67 -17.41
N VAL A 106 -40.95 17.70 -17.37
CA VAL A 106 -41.87 17.48 -16.24
C VAL A 106 -41.17 16.92 -14.99
N LEU A 107 -40.08 16.20 -15.17
CA LEU A 107 -39.27 15.56 -14.13
C LEU A 107 -38.08 16.41 -13.69
N SER A 108 -37.83 17.55 -14.34
CA SER A 108 -36.71 18.44 -14.01
C SER A 108 -36.64 18.81 -12.51
N PRO A 109 -37.75 19.01 -11.78
CA PRO A 109 -37.69 19.25 -10.33
C PRO A 109 -37.13 18.07 -9.52
N LEU A 110 -37.28 16.82 -9.99
CA LEU A 110 -36.73 15.64 -9.33
C LEU A 110 -35.21 15.55 -9.49
N ALA A 111 -34.64 16.20 -10.51
CA ALA A 111 -33.19 16.22 -10.70
C ALA A 111 -32.49 16.89 -9.51
N THR A 112 -33.05 17.95 -8.92
CA THR A 112 -32.44 18.61 -7.75
C THR A 112 -32.48 17.72 -6.50
N THR A 113 -33.59 16.99 -6.30
CA THR A 113 -33.70 15.97 -5.25
C THR A 113 -32.71 14.83 -5.48
N TRP A 114 -32.54 14.40 -6.72
CA TRP A 114 -31.56 13.38 -7.09
C TRP A 114 -30.14 13.83 -6.75
N TYR A 115 -29.73 15.03 -7.18
CA TYR A 115 -28.40 15.56 -6.85
C TYR A 115 -28.17 15.67 -5.34
N ALA A 116 -29.19 16.05 -4.57
CA ALA A 116 -29.10 16.11 -3.12
C ALA A 116 -28.92 14.71 -2.51
N ALA A 117 -29.68 13.72 -2.97
CA ALA A 117 -29.58 12.33 -2.50
C ALA A 117 -28.27 11.65 -2.92
N SER A 118 -27.85 11.84 -4.17
CA SER A 118 -26.66 11.23 -4.74
C SER A 118 -25.37 11.96 -4.39
N GLY A 119 -25.44 13.16 -3.81
CA GLY A 119 -24.28 14.00 -3.54
C GLY A 119 -23.23 13.28 -2.69
N LEU A 120 -23.68 12.61 -1.62
CA LEU A 120 -22.79 11.86 -0.74
C LEU A 120 -22.17 10.63 -1.45
N ALA A 121 -22.98 9.90 -2.21
CA ALA A 121 -22.52 8.75 -3.01
C ALA A 121 -21.45 9.17 -4.03
N ASN A 122 -21.66 10.33 -4.67
CA ASN A 122 -20.73 10.88 -5.65
C ASN A 122 -19.39 11.30 -5.01
N ILE A 123 -19.42 11.96 -3.85
CA ILE A 123 -18.20 12.34 -3.12
C ILE A 123 -17.37 11.10 -2.76
N PHE A 124 -17.99 10.10 -2.12
CA PHE A 124 -17.27 8.88 -1.73
C PHE A 124 -16.80 8.07 -2.94
N SER A 125 -17.60 7.98 -4.00
CA SER A 125 -17.17 7.29 -5.23
C SER A 125 -15.94 7.94 -5.84
N ASN A 126 -15.89 9.28 -5.94
CA ASN A 126 -14.72 9.99 -6.47
C ASN A 126 -13.48 9.80 -5.58
N PHE A 127 -13.65 9.84 -4.26
CA PHE A 127 -12.57 9.53 -3.31
C PHE A 127 -12.04 8.11 -3.51
N LEU A 128 -12.92 7.10 -3.60
CA LEU A 128 -12.54 5.71 -3.80
C LEU A 128 -11.92 5.45 -5.17
N VAL A 129 -12.33 6.18 -6.23
CA VAL A 129 -11.67 6.17 -7.54
C VAL A 129 -10.24 6.71 -7.43
N ALA A 130 -10.03 7.84 -6.74
CA ALA A 130 -8.70 8.41 -6.55
C ALA A 130 -7.81 7.47 -5.74
N LEU A 131 -8.34 6.91 -4.64
CA LEU A 131 -7.59 6.03 -3.75
C LEU A 131 -7.26 4.69 -4.43
N SER A 132 -8.21 4.06 -5.12
CA SER A 132 -7.95 2.83 -5.90
C SER A 132 -6.91 3.09 -6.99
N SER A 133 -6.98 4.22 -7.69
CA SER A 133 -5.97 4.60 -8.69
C SER A 133 -4.58 4.79 -8.07
N ALA A 134 -4.48 5.43 -6.91
CA ALA A 134 -3.23 5.56 -6.18
C ALA A 134 -2.67 4.18 -5.75
N LEU A 135 -3.53 3.27 -5.30
CA LEU A 135 -3.13 1.92 -4.90
C LEU A 135 -2.76 1.03 -6.10
N VAL A 136 -3.33 1.24 -7.29
CA VAL A 136 -2.84 0.62 -8.53
C VAL A 136 -1.41 1.06 -8.81
N VAL A 137 -1.13 2.36 -8.73
CA VAL A 137 0.22 2.90 -8.95
C VAL A 137 1.19 2.35 -7.92
N ALA A 138 0.80 2.32 -6.63
CA ALA A 138 1.61 1.76 -5.56
C ALA A 138 1.88 0.26 -5.78
N SER A 139 0.87 -0.53 -6.17
CA SER A 139 1.03 -1.96 -6.43
C SER A 139 1.98 -2.22 -7.60
N ARG A 140 1.85 -1.46 -8.70
CA ARG A 140 2.76 -1.53 -9.86
C ARG A 140 4.17 -1.08 -9.50
N PHE A 141 4.30 -0.06 -8.64
CA PHE A 141 5.58 0.39 -8.12
C PHE A 141 6.26 -0.72 -7.32
N CYS A 142 5.55 -1.38 -6.40
CA CYS A 142 6.07 -2.53 -5.65
C CYS A 142 6.42 -3.70 -6.58
N GLN A 143 5.62 -3.95 -7.62
CA GLN A 143 5.92 -5.00 -8.60
C GLN A 143 7.24 -4.75 -9.36
N LEU A 144 7.50 -3.50 -9.77
CA LEU A 144 8.67 -3.15 -10.59
C LEU A 144 9.92 -2.84 -9.74
N PHE A 145 9.74 -2.19 -8.60
CA PHE A 145 10.82 -1.61 -7.80
C PHE A 145 10.86 -2.12 -6.36
N GLY A 146 9.89 -2.91 -5.90
CA GLY A 146 9.78 -3.33 -4.51
C GLY A 146 11.03 -4.07 -4.02
N ALA A 147 11.32 -5.23 -4.63
CA ALA A 147 12.49 -6.03 -4.32
C ALA A 147 13.83 -5.28 -4.43
N PRO A 148 14.13 -4.53 -5.51
CA PRO A 148 15.40 -3.81 -5.60
C PRO A 148 15.52 -2.66 -4.59
N LEU A 149 14.42 -1.95 -4.26
CA LEU A 149 14.46 -0.90 -3.24
C LEU A 149 14.64 -1.45 -1.84
N VAL A 150 14.02 -2.60 -1.54
CA VAL A 150 14.26 -3.32 -0.29
C VAL A 150 15.72 -3.76 -0.18
N SER A 151 16.27 -4.37 -1.25
CA SER A 151 17.68 -4.75 -1.30
C SER A 151 18.61 -3.55 -1.12
N LEU A 152 18.32 -2.42 -1.76
CA LEU A 152 19.10 -1.19 -1.63
C LEU A 152 19.01 -0.63 -0.21
N GLY A 153 17.83 -0.66 0.41
CA GLY A 153 17.64 -0.26 1.80
C GLY A 153 18.47 -1.11 2.76
N VAL A 154 18.53 -2.43 2.55
CA VAL A 154 19.40 -3.34 3.31
C VAL A 154 20.87 -2.98 3.14
N VAL A 155 21.34 -2.73 1.92
CA VAL A 155 22.74 -2.32 1.68
C VAL A 155 23.07 -0.99 2.36
N LEU A 156 22.17 -0.01 2.29
CA LEU A 156 22.36 1.30 2.93
C LEU A 156 22.46 1.21 4.46
N THR A 157 21.96 0.15 5.09
CA THR A 157 22.13 -0.06 6.55
C THR A 157 23.60 -0.30 6.94
N GLY A 158 24.41 -0.89 6.05
CA GLY A 158 25.83 -1.12 6.26
C GLY A 158 26.69 0.14 6.09
N ILE A 159 26.17 1.16 5.41
CA ILE A 159 26.90 2.41 5.15
C ILE A 159 26.66 3.40 6.26
N SER A 160 27.70 3.73 7.03
CA SER A 160 27.62 4.61 8.21
C SER A 160 26.91 5.96 7.98
N ARG A 161 27.06 6.56 6.78
CA ARG A 161 26.38 7.82 6.40
C ARG A 161 24.90 7.67 6.09
N PHE A 162 24.45 6.49 5.67
CA PHE A 162 23.07 6.21 5.23
C PHE A 162 22.33 5.22 6.14
N ARG A 163 22.94 4.83 7.27
CA ARG A 163 22.43 3.83 8.21
C ARG A 163 21.01 4.12 8.73
N ARG A 164 20.61 5.39 8.82
CA ARG A 164 19.23 5.78 9.20
C ARG A 164 18.23 5.72 8.05
N LEU A 165 18.69 5.88 6.80
CA LEU A 165 17.84 5.92 5.60
C LEU A 165 17.58 4.51 5.05
N GLY A 166 18.54 3.59 5.19
CA GLY A 166 18.40 2.22 4.71
C GLY A 166 17.19 1.46 5.29
N PRO A 167 17.03 1.39 6.62
CA PRO A 167 15.88 0.73 7.24
C PRO A 167 14.55 1.39 6.88
N ALA A 168 14.52 2.72 6.80
CA ALA A 168 13.31 3.46 6.42
C ALA A 168 12.84 3.12 5.01
N LEU A 169 13.78 2.96 4.07
CA LEU A 169 13.46 2.55 2.71
C LEU A 169 12.97 1.10 2.65
N ALA A 170 13.70 0.18 3.29
CA ALA A 170 13.36 -1.24 3.24
C ALA A 170 12.02 -1.55 3.92
N VAL A 171 11.80 -1.00 5.12
CA VAL A 171 10.55 -1.19 5.88
C VAL A 171 9.39 -0.47 5.20
N GLY A 172 9.60 0.76 4.71
CA GLY A 172 8.54 1.52 4.04
C GLY A 172 8.00 0.82 2.80
N VAL A 173 8.88 0.29 1.96
CA VAL A 173 8.49 -0.45 0.74
C VAL A 173 7.81 -1.78 1.11
N ALA A 174 8.31 -2.49 2.12
CA ALA A 174 7.70 -3.73 2.60
C ALA A 174 6.28 -3.50 3.17
N CYS A 175 6.10 -2.48 4.00
CA CYS A 175 4.79 -2.11 4.55
C CYS A 175 3.81 -1.67 3.45
N LEU A 176 4.29 -0.94 2.44
CA LEU A 176 3.47 -0.54 1.29
C LEU A 176 3.01 -1.77 0.49
N GLU A 177 3.91 -2.73 0.25
CA GLU A 177 3.58 -3.98 -0.45
C GLU A 177 2.54 -4.81 0.32
N LEU A 178 2.72 -4.95 1.63
CA LEU A 178 1.78 -5.68 2.50
C LEU A 178 0.41 -5.00 2.53
N PHE A 179 0.37 -3.68 2.70
CA PHE A 179 -0.90 -2.94 2.73
C PHE A 179 -1.63 -3.03 1.40
N THR A 180 -0.93 -2.79 0.29
CA THR A 180 -1.53 -2.85 -1.06
C THR A 180 -2.03 -4.26 -1.38
N GLY A 181 -1.29 -5.31 -1.00
CA GLY A 181 -1.72 -6.69 -1.17
C GLY A 181 -2.93 -7.09 -0.32
N ALA A 182 -2.97 -6.66 0.95
CA ALA A 182 -4.03 -7.00 1.89
C ALA A 182 -5.32 -6.20 1.66
N ALA A 183 -5.23 -4.94 1.23
CA ALA A 183 -6.42 -4.09 1.04
C ALA A 183 -7.19 -4.39 -0.26
N ALA A 184 -6.55 -5.03 -1.26
CA ALA A 184 -7.12 -5.21 -2.59
C ALA A 184 -8.45 -5.98 -2.64
N PRO A 185 -8.63 -7.11 -1.92
CA PRO A 185 -9.92 -7.82 -1.85
C PRO A 185 -11.05 -6.92 -1.34
N TYR A 186 -10.78 -6.13 -0.30
CA TYR A 186 -11.81 -5.30 0.32
C TYR A 186 -12.31 -4.19 -0.60
N PHE A 187 -11.43 -3.61 -1.43
CA PHE A 187 -11.83 -2.67 -2.47
C PHE A 187 -12.73 -3.32 -3.51
N PHE A 188 -12.36 -4.53 -3.96
CA PHE A 188 -13.14 -5.27 -4.94
C PHE A 188 -14.51 -5.66 -4.38
N GLU A 189 -14.56 -6.19 -3.16
CA GLU A 189 -15.82 -6.55 -2.50
C GLU A 189 -16.72 -5.32 -2.26
N ASN A 190 -16.16 -4.19 -1.82
CA ASN A 190 -16.95 -2.98 -1.61
C ASN A 190 -17.57 -2.50 -2.93
N ALA A 191 -16.79 -2.46 -4.01
CA ALA A 191 -17.29 -2.07 -5.33
C ALA A 191 -18.35 -3.07 -5.87
N ALA A 192 -18.16 -4.36 -5.66
CA ALA A 192 -19.09 -5.41 -6.09
C ALA A 192 -20.42 -5.37 -5.34
N ARG A 193 -20.45 -4.86 -4.10
CA ARG A 193 -21.66 -4.77 -3.27
C ARG A 193 -22.55 -3.56 -3.60
N LEU A 194 -22.11 -2.65 -4.47
CA LEU A 194 -22.90 -1.50 -4.91
C LEU A 194 -24.17 -1.96 -5.61
N LYS A 195 -25.32 -1.62 -5.04
CA LYS A 195 -26.64 -2.08 -5.47
C LYS A 195 -27.16 -1.28 -6.65
N PHE A 196 -27.00 0.04 -6.60
CA PHE A 196 -27.59 0.91 -7.61
C PHE A 196 -26.93 0.69 -8.98
N LYS A 197 -27.80 0.55 -9.98
CA LYS A 197 -27.47 0.45 -11.39
C LYS A 197 -28.53 1.16 -12.20
N TYR A 198 -28.09 2.04 -13.09
CA TYR A 198 -29.01 2.73 -13.97
C TYR A 198 -29.46 1.83 -15.13
N LEU A 199 -30.78 1.70 -15.30
CA LEU A 199 -31.42 0.84 -16.31
C LEU A 199 -32.36 1.64 -17.24
N GLY A 200 -32.32 2.97 -17.20
CA GLY A 200 -33.32 3.85 -17.81
C GLY A 200 -34.36 4.33 -16.80
N VAL A 201 -34.93 5.52 -17.04
CA VAL A 201 -36.03 6.05 -16.22
C VAL A 201 -37.37 5.60 -16.81
N PRO A 202 -38.12 4.68 -16.17
CA PRO A 202 -39.44 4.30 -16.65
C PRO A 202 -40.45 5.42 -16.39
N LEU A 203 -41.20 5.83 -17.42
CA LEU A 203 -42.27 6.82 -17.30
C LEU A 203 -43.46 6.28 -16.47
N SER A 204 -43.74 4.98 -16.56
CA SER A 204 -44.72 4.28 -15.73
C SER A 204 -44.11 3.92 -14.37
N GLY A 205 -44.72 4.35 -13.27
CA GLY A 205 -44.25 3.99 -11.91
C GLY A 205 -43.02 4.77 -11.44
N ILE A 206 -42.76 5.94 -12.05
CA ILE A 206 -41.56 6.72 -11.79
C ILE A 206 -41.35 7.08 -10.32
N ALA A 207 -42.43 7.34 -9.56
CA ALA A 207 -42.34 7.64 -8.14
C ALA A 207 -41.77 6.47 -7.33
N GLN A 208 -42.18 5.24 -7.66
CA GLN A 208 -41.72 4.03 -6.98
C GLN A 208 -40.29 3.66 -7.40
N TYR A 209 -39.97 3.83 -8.69
CA TYR A 209 -38.60 3.69 -9.19
C TYR A 209 -37.67 4.70 -8.52
N PHE A 210 -38.05 5.98 -8.48
CA PHE A 210 -37.23 7.05 -7.92
C PHE A 210 -37.02 6.88 -6.42
N ALA A 211 -38.07 6.52 -5.67
CA ALA A 211 -37.95 6.22 -4.24
C ALA A 211 -37.02 5.03 -3.97
N GLY A 212 -37.13 3.95 -4.77
CA GLY A 212 -36.24 2.79 -4.67
C GLY A 212 -34.78 3.14 -5.00
N ALA A 213 -34.56 3.82 -6.12
CA ALA A 213 -33.24 4.25 -6.58
C ALA A 213 -32.57 5.20 -5.56
N VAL A 214 -33.32 6.16 -5.00
CA VAL A 214 -32.81 7.03 -3.94
C VAL A 214 -32.40 6.23 -2.71
N ASN A 215 -33.21 5.25 -2.28
CA ASN A 215 -32.87 4.42 -1.14
C ASN A 215 -31.60 3.59 -1.38
N GLU A 216 -31.47 2.97 -2.55
CA GLU A 216 -30.26 2.22 -2.93
C GLU A 216 -29.02 3.12 -2.95
N VAL A 217 -29.12 4.32 -3.54
CA VAL A 217 -28.01 5.27 -3.59
C VAL A 217 -27.59 5.74 -2.19
N VAL A 218 -28.55 5.95 -1.29
CA VAL A 218 -28.26 6.35 0.10
C VAL A 218 -27.61 5.19 0.87
N GLU A 219 -28.06 3.96 0.69
CA GLU A 219 -27.43 2.78 1.29
C GLU A 219 -26.01 2.56 0.76
N ASP A 220 -25.81 2.69 -0.55
CA ASP A 220 -24.49 2.60 -1.18
C ASP A 220 -23.57 3.73 -0.69
N ALA A 221 -24.09 4.96 -0.54
CA ALA A 221 -23.33 6.08 0.02
C ALA A 221 -22.87 5.81 1.46
N LYS A 222 -23.75 5.24 2.28
CA LYS A 222 -23.41 4.86 3.66
C LYS A 222 -22.32 3.79 3.67
N ALA A 223 -22.48 2.72 2.89
CA ALA A 223 -21.50 1.64 2.80
C ALA A 223 -20.14 2.12 2.29
N MET A 224 -20.11 2.98 1.26
CA MET A 224 -18.88 3.59 0.76
C MET A 224 -18.25 4.55 1.78
N GLY A 225 -19.06 5.29 2.53
CA GLY A 225 -18.58 6.18 3.59
C GLY A 225 -17.92 5.42 4.74
N GLU A 226 -18.57 4.36 5.23
CA GLU A 226 -18.02 3.47 6.25
C GLU A 226 -16.71 2.82 5.78
N PHE A 227 -16.69 2.33 4.53
CA PHE A 227 -15.48 1.75 3.93
C PHE A 227 -14.36 2.78 3.78
N SER A 228 -14.68 3.99 3.32
CA SER A 228 -13.72 5.09 3.16
C SER A 228 -13.08 5.49 4.49
N ALA A 229 -13.86 5.54 5.56
CA ALA A 229 -13.35 5.81 6.91
C ALA A 229 -12.44 4.68 7.40
N TRP A 230 -12.89 3.43 7.25
CA TRP A 230 -12.13 2.25 7.66
C TRP A 230 -10.79 2.13 6.92
N ILE A 231 -10.77 2.33 5.60
CA ILE A 231 -9.54 2.22 4.82
C ILE A 231 -8.58 3.37 5.10
N SER A 232 -9.09 4.59 5.32
CA SER A 232 -8.25 5.75 5.67
C SER A 232 -7.59 5.56 7.03
N LEU A 233 -8.34 5.04 8.01
CA LEU A 233 -7.80 4.69 9.32
C LEU A 233 -6.76 3.57 9.22
N SER A 234 -7.05 2.53 8.43
CA SER A 234 -6.13 1.41 8.21
C SER A 234 -4.82 1.87 7.54
N LEU A 235 -4.92 2.76 6.54
CA LEU A 235 -3.77 3.38 5.90
C LEU A 235 -2.95 4.24 6.89
N GLY A 236 -3.63 5.00 7.75
CA GLY A 236 -2.99 5.78 8.81
C GLY A 236 -2.23 4.91 9.81
N VAL A 237 -2.82 3.81 10.26
CA VAL A 237 -2.16 2.82 11.14
C VAL A 237 -0.97 2.18 10.41
N ALA A 238 -1.13 1.78 9.15
CA ALA A 238 -0.03 1.22 8.37
C ALA A 238 1.14 2.21 8.22
N ALA A 239 0.86 3.48 7.97
CA ALA A 239 1.88 4.53 7.91
C ALA A 239 2.58 4.73 9.27
N ALA A 240 1.83 4.72 10.37
CA ALA A 240 2.39 4.84 11.71
C ALA A 240 3.26 3.64 12.08
N VAL A 241 2.82 2.41 11.77
CA VAL A 241 3.60 1.18 11.95
C VAL A 241 4.86 1.21 11.11
N SER A 242 4.76 1.62 9.84
CA SER A 242 5.91 1.78 8.94
C SER A 242 6.93 2.76 9.52
N ALA A 243 6.47 3.94 9.99
CA ALA A 243 7.35 4.94 10.60
C ALA A 243 8.00 4.44 11.89
N GLY A 244 7.23 3.78 12.77
CA GLY A 244 7.72 3.21 14.02
C GLY A 244 8.74 2.09 13.81
N ALA A 245 8.45 1.16 12.90
CA ALA A 245 9.35 0.07 12.53
C ALA A 245 10.63 0.60 11.86
N SER A 246 10.52 1.62 11.01
CA SER A 246 11.66 2.31 10.41
C SER A 246 12.57 2.95 11.46
N ALA A 247 11.97 3.65 12.44
CA ALA A 247 12.70 4.28 13.54
C ALA A 247 13.38 3.25 14.46
N ALA A 248 12.67 2.16 14.81
CA ALA A 248 13.22 1.07 15.62
C ALA A 248 14.40 0.38 14.93
N ALA A 249 14.26 0.09 13.63
CA ALA A 249 15.32 -0.53 12.83
C ALA A 249 16.53 0.41 12.64
N GLY A 250 16.32 1.73 12.59
CA GLY A 250 17.40 2.73 12.54
C GLY A 250 18.12 2.96 13.87
N GLY A 251 17.45 2.73 15.02
CA GLY A 251 18.03 2.91 16.36
C GLY A 251 18.82 1.71 16.89
N LEU A 252 18.52 0.49 16.43
CA LEU A 252 19.20 -0.74 16.82
C LEU A 252 20.74 -0.71 16.60
N PRO A 253 21.25 -0.30 15.43
CA PRO A 253 22.70 -0.24 15.18
C PRO A 253 23.41 0.80 16.03
N GLU A 254 22.78 1.95 16.29
CA GLU A 254 23.35 3.01 17.15
C GLU A 254 23.52 2.52 18.59
N SER A 255 22.56 1.74 19.10
CA SER A 255 22.61 1.17 20.45
C SER A 255 23.63 0.05 20.63
N LEU A 256 23.88 -0.75 19.58
CA LEU A 256 24.88 -1.82 19.59
C LEU A 256 26.30 -1.25 19.52
N ILE A 257 26.53 -0.26 18.65
CA ILE A 257 27.83 0.39 18.50
C ILE A 257 28.21 1.20 19.74
N SER A 258 27.25 1.85 20.41
CA SER A 258 27.53 2.55 21.66
C SER A 258 27.97 1.59 22.77
N ARG A 259 27.51 0.34 22.74
CA ARG A 259 27.90 -0.71 23.70
C ARG A 259 29.24 -1.37 23.37
N LEU A 260 29.63 -1.43 22.09
CA LEU A 260 30.92 -1.96 21.64
C LEU A 260 32.08 -0.96 21.77
N ARG A 261 31.80 0.32 21.98
CA ARG A 261 32.82 1.37 22.21
C ARG A 261 33.14 1.61 23.70
N LEU A 262 32.49 0.89 24.62
CA LEU A 262 32.82 0.81 26.06
C LEU A 262 33.74 -0.37 26.33
#